data_AF-A0A3M1P8P1-F1
#
_entry.id   AF-A0A3M1P8P1-F1
#
_cell.length_a   1.000
_cell.length_b   1.000
_cell.length_c   1.000
_cell.angle_alpha   90.00
_cell.angle_beta   90.00
_cell.angle_gamma   90.00
#
_symmetry.space_group_name_H-M   'P 1'
#
loop_
_entity.id
_entity.type
_entity.pdbx_description
1 polymer ?
#
loop_
_entity_poly.entity_id
_entity_poly.type
_entity_poly.pdbx_seq_one_letter_code
_entity_poly.pdbx_strand_id
1 'polypeptide(L)'
;MRRLILLLCFLVQVAYGQTQDSSQVALPQSPGAIKTTARIDTRRVPQNRTVTYTVTVSWDGDLDRYEIENVDKPVLTNLEMVGSASSNWVGEVQGVKQSRKTYEYILQPVDRGMAYIDGAVVEYRDNQEG
;
A
#
# COMPACT_ATOMS: atom_id res chain seq x y z
N MET A 1 -12.04 62.41 21.17
CA MET A 1 -12.45 62.90 19.83
C MET A 1 -11.25 62.86 18.89
N ARG A 2 -11.51 62.45 17.63
CA ARG A 2 -10.72 62.58 16.39
C ARG A 2 -9.82 61.41 15.90
N ARG A 3 -10.41 60.69 14.93
CA ARG A 3 -9.91 60.18 13.62
C ARG A 3 -8.85 59.06 13.66
N LEU A 4 -9.18 57.79 13.36
CA LEU A 4 -9.55 57.17 12.06
C LEU A 4 -8.44 57.28 10.99
N ILE A 5 -7.65 56.20 10.82
CA ILE A 5 -7.06 55.80 9.53
C ILE A 5 -7.11 54.27 9.43
N LEU A 6 -7.90 53.80 8.47
CA LEU A 6 -7.89 52.44 7.91
C LEU A 6 -6.56 52.18 7.21
N LEU A 7 -6.00 50.97 7.34
CA LEU A 7 -5.19 50.38 6.27
C LEU A 7 -5.27 48.86 6.27
N LEU A 8 -6.25 48.40 5.50
CA LEU A 8 -6.28 47.21 4.66
C LEU A 8 -4.88 46.60 4.39
N CYS A 9 -4.63 45.37 4.84
CA CYS A 9 -3.60 44.50 4.25
C CYS A 9 -4.24 43.18 3.87
N PHE A 10 -4.25 43.00 2.56
CA PHE A 10 -4.87 41.98 1.73
C PHE A 10 -3.84 40.87 1.48
N LEU A 11 -4.31 39.61 1.35
CA LEU A 11 -3.57 38.42 0.89
C LEU A 11 -2.53 37.85 1.87
N VAL A 12 -2.51 36.56 2.18
CA VAL A 12 -2.35 35.45 1.23
C VAL A 12 -3.20 34.25 1.65
N GLN A 13 -4.06 33.78 0.75
CA GLN A 13 -4.67 32.45 0.84
C GLN A 13 -3.59 31.40 0.61
N VAL A 14 -3.23 30.64 1.65
CA VAL A 14 -2.48 29.40 1.47
C VAL A 14 -3.46 28.35 0.95
N ALA A 15 -3.48 28.18 -0.37
CA ALA A 15 -4.10 27.03 -1.00
C ALA A 15 -3.29 25.79 -0.62
N TYR A 16 -3.73 25.07 0.41
CA TYR A 16 -3.29 23.70 0.63
C TYR A 16 -3.81 22.86 -0.53
N GLY A 17 -2.94 22.58 -1.49
CA GLY A 17 -3.19 21.58 -2.52
C GLY A 17 -3.26 20.21 -1.87
N GLN A 18 -4.47 19.76 -1.51
CA GLN A 18 -4.70 18.36 -1.18
C GLN A 18 -4.71 17.56 -2.49
N THR A 19 -3.56 17.05 -2.89
CA THR A 19 -3.49 15.93 -3.83
C THR A 19 -4.09 14.72 -3.14
N GLN A 20 -5.38 14.48 -3.38
CA GLN A 20 -6.10 13.30 -2.94
C GLN A 20 -5.74 12.14 -3.91
N ASP A 21 -4.74 11.33 -3.55
CA ASP A 21 -4.46 10.05 -4.21
C ASP A 21 -5.52 9.03 -3.72
N SER A 22 -6.65 8.95 -4.43
CA SER A 22 -7.77 8.07 -4.09
C SER A 22 -7.52 6.65 -4.57
N SER A 23 -6.83 5.86 -3.76
CA SER A 23 -6.82 4.38 -3.87
C SER A 23 -6.83 3.68 -2.51
N GLN A 24 -7.49 4.28 -1.52
CA GLN A 24 -7.70 3.64 -0.21
C GLN A 24 -9.16 3.24 -0.06
N VAL A 25 -9.42 1.93 -0.09
CA VAL A 25 -10.69 1.37 0.38
C VAL A 25 -10.64 1.37 1.91
N ALA A 26 -11.40 2.25 2.55
CA ALA A 26 -11.50 2.30 4.00
C ALA A 26 -12.37 1.14 4.50
N LEU A 27 -11.74 0.04 4.91
CA LEU A 27 -12.39 -1.02 5.67
C LEU A 27 -12.50 -0.58 7.15
N PRO A 28 -13.57 -0.97 7.87
CA PRO A 28 -13.70 -0.68 9.29
C PRO A 28 -12.49 -1.24 10.05
N GLN A 29 -11.80 -0.37 10.79
CA GLN A 29 -10.61 -0.74 11.54
C GLN A 29 -11.01 -1.35 12.89
N SER A 30 -11.21 -2.67 12.90
CA SER A 30 -11.30 -3.43 14.15
C SER A 30 -9.89 -3.64 14.72
N PRO A 31 -9.67 -3.55 16.05
CA PRO A 31 -8.41 -3.96 16.66
C PRO A 31 -8.04 -5.38 16.22
N GLY A 32 -6.81 -5.53 15.72
CA GLY A 32 -6.33 -6.79 15.15
C GLY A 32 -6.99 -7.19 13.84
N ALA A 33 -7.56 -6.25 13.08
CA ALA A 33 -7.99 -6.50 11.71
C ALA A 33 -6.78 -6.78 10.80
N ILE A 34 -6.94 -7.74 9.89
CA ILE A 34 -5.98 -7.96 8.80
C ILE A 34 -5.96 -6.75 7.86
N LYS A 35 -4.76 -6.32 7.50
CA LYS A 35 -4.51 -5.22 6.58
C LYS A 35 -3.63 -5.68 5.43
N THR A 36 -4.06 -5.38 4.21
CA THR A 36 -3.27 -5.60 2.99
C THR A 36 -2.89 -4.27 2.38
N THR A 37 -1.63 -4.14 1.95
CA THR A 37 -1.12 -2.97 1.25
C THR A 37 -0.34 -3.43 0.03
N ALA A 38 -0.40 -2.63 -1.04
CA ALA A 38 0.35 -2.88 -2.26
C ALA A 38 1.14 -1.62 -2.63
N ARG A 39 2.38 -1.80 -3.08
CA ARG A 39 3.28 -0.71 -3.47
C ARG A 39 4.08 -1.10 -4.71
N ILE A 40 4.38 -0.12 -5.55
CA ILE A 40 5.38 -0.25 -6.61
C ILE A 40 6.48 0.79 -6.38
N ASP A 41 7.74 0.41 -6.60
CA ASP A 41 8.87 1.30 -6.33
C ASP A 41 8.89 2.54 -7.24
N THR A 42 8.51 2.38 -8.50
CA THR A 42 8.42 3.48 -9.48
C THR A 42 7.29 3.23 -10.46
N ARG A 43 6.67 4.32 -10.95
CA ARG A 43 5.62 4.28 -11.98
C ARG A 43 6.17 4.43 -13.41
N ARG A 44 7.50 4.56 -13.58
CA ARG A 44 8.18 4.65 -14.88
C ARG A 44 9.40 3.75 -14.88
N VAL A 45 9.46 2.83 -15.84
CA VAL A 45 10.48 1.77 -15.89
C VAL A 45 11.04 1.71 -17.32
N PRO A 46 12.34 1.89 -17.53
CA PRO A 46 12.98 1.59 -18.81
C PRO A 46 12.82 0.11 -19.18
N GLN A 47 12.68 -0.20 -20.46
CA GLN A 47 12.43 -1.57 -20.95
C GLN A 47 13.50 -2.60 -20.52
N ASN A 48 14.75 -2.17 -20.34
CA ASN A 48 15.88 -3.01 -19.92
C ASN A 48 16.11 -3.02 -18.40
N ARG A 49 15.11 -2.63 -17.60
CA ARG A 49 15.18 -2.58 -16.14
C ARG A 49 13.98 -3.27 -15.53
N THR A 50 14.15 -3.68 -14.29
CA THR A 50 13.09 -4.27 -13.48
C THR A 50 12.48 -3.23 -12.53
N VAL A 51 11.29 -3.54 -12.04
CA VAL A 51 10.62 -2.84 -10.95
C VAL A 51 10.07 -3.86 -9.97
N THR A 52 10.07 -3.53 -8.68
CA THR A 52 9.48 -4.38 -7.65
C THR A 52 8.07 -3.92 -7.33
N TYR A 53 7.14 -4.87 -7.39
CA TYR A 53 5.79 -4.74 -6.85
C TYR A 53 5.71 -5.53 -5.54
N THR A 54 5.37 -4.86 -4.44
CA THR A 54 5.38 -5.41 -3.09
C THR A 54 3.96 -5.44 -2.54
N VAL A 55 3.51 -6.61 -2.10
CA VAL A 55 2.27 -6.81 -1.35
C VAL A 55 2.64 -7.12 0.09
N THR A 56 2.07 -6.40 1.04
CA THR A 56 2.29 -6.64 2.48
C THR A 56 0.96 -6.89 3.16
N VAL A 57 0.89 -8.01 3.87
CA VAL A 57 -0.24 -8.41 4.71
C VAL A 57 0.21 -8.33 6.16
N SER A 58 -0.56 -7.67 7.02
CA SER A 58 -0.19 -7.46 8.42
C SER A 58 -1.40 -7.42 9.32
N TRP A 59 -1.23 -7.88 10.56
CA TRP A 59 -2.21 -7.73 11.62
C TRP A 59 -1.50 -7.58 12.96
N ASP A 60 -2.22 -6.96 13.91
CA ASP A 60 -1.74 -6.66 15.24
C ASP A 60 -2.47 -7.53 16.28
N GLY A 61 -1.88 -7.74 17.44
CA GLY A 61 -2.45 -8.52 18.55
C GLY A 61 -2.18 -10.01 18.45
N ASP A 62 -3.23 -10.81 18.29
CA ASP A 62 -3.12 -12.27 18.27
C ASP A 62 -2.47 -12.75 16.96
N LEU A 63 -1.25 -13.27 17.08
CA LEU A 63 -0.43 -13.68 15.94
C LEU A 63 -1.00 -14.90 15.22
N ASP A 64 -1.77 -15.73 15.92
CA ASP A 64 -2.34 -16.97 15.38
C ASP A 64 -3.77 -16.78 14.85
N ARG A 65 -4.31 -15.55 14.91
CA ARG A 65 -5.66 -15.24 14.44
C ARG A 65 -5.83 -15.49 12.95
N TYR A 66 -4.89 -15.05 12.13
CA TYR A 66 -4.99 -15.19 10.67
C TYR A 66 -3.96 -16.15 10.11
N GLU A 67 -4.44 -17.05 9.27
CA GLU A 67 -3.61 -17.91 8.44
C GLU A 67 -3.76 -17.49 6.98
N ILE A 68 -2.64 -17.11 6.34
CA ILE A 68 -2.64 -16.78 4.91
C ILE A 68 -2.56 -18.09 4.13
N GLU A 69 -3.65 -18.43 3.46
CA GLU A 69 -3.75 -19.69 2.72
C GLU A 69 -3.06 -19.57 1.36
N ASN A 70 -3.31 -18.45 0.67
CA ASN A 70 -2.77 -18.21 -0.66
C ASN A 70 -2.65 -16.71 -0.94
N VAL A 71 -1.66 -16.36 -1.77
CA VAL A 71 -1.54 -15.04 -2.37
C VAL A 71 -1.36 -15.23 -3.86
N ASP A 72 -2.39 -14.87 -4.61
CA ASP A 72 -2.36 -14.99 -6.05
C ASP A 72 -1.33 -14.04 -6.65
N LYS A 73 -0.63 -14.55 -7.67
CA LYS A 73 0.22 -13.71 -8.49
C LYS A 73 -0.63 -12.64 -9.16
N PRO A 74 -0.16 -11.39 -9.23
CA PRO A 74 -0.92 -10.32 -9.86
C PRO A 74 -1.12 -10.60 -11.34
N VAL A 75 -2.27 -10.17 -11.88
CA VAL A 75 -2.49 -10.14 -13.33
C VAL A 75 -1.74 -8.94 -13.90
N LEU A 76 -0.95 -9.19 -14.95
CA LEU A 76 -0.01 -8.25 -15.53
C LEU A 76 -0.36 -7.97 -16.99
N THR A 77 -0.31 -6.69 -17.37
CA THR A 77 -0.36 -6.26 -18.78
C THR A 77 0.92 -5.52 -19.11
N ASN A 78 1.57 -5.91 -20.21
CA ASN A 78 2.85 -5.36 -20.68
C ASN A 78 4.00 -5.42 -19.64
N LEU A 79 3.92 -6.38 -18.73
CA LEU A 79 4.94 -6.72 -17.76
C LEU A 79 5.04 -8.24 -17.70
N GLU A 80 6.25 -8.75 -17.54
CA GLU A 80 6.50 -10.15 -17.20
C GLU A 80 7.13 -10.26 -15.81
N MET A 81 6.80 -11.33 -15.10
CA MET A 81 7.41 -11.62 -13.81
C MET A 81 8.70 -12.40 -14.02
N VAL A 82 9.83 -11.81 -13.64
CA VAL A 82 11.16 -12.42 -13.77
C VAL A 82 11.67 -12.99 -12.45
N GLY A 83 10.97 -12.70 -11.34
CA GLY A 83 11.30 -13.25 -10.03
C GLY A 83 10.21 -12.97 -9.00
N SER A 84 10.25 -13.72 -7.91
CA SER A 84 9.39 -13.50 -6.75
C SER A 84 10.11 -13.89 -5.46
N ALA A 85 9.82 -13.18 -4.38
CA ALA A 85 10.30 -13.50 -3.04
C ALA A 85 9.19 -13.32 -2.02
N SER A 86 9.30 -14.00 -0.89
CA SER A 86 8.44 -13.76 0.26
C SER A 86 9.24 -13.74 1.55
N SER A 87 8.76 -12.97 2.52
CA SER A 87 9.34 -12.90 3.86
C SER A 87 8.25 -12.79 4.92
N ASN A 88 8.57 -13.25 6.12
CA ASN A 88 7.70 -13.20 7.28
C ASN A 88 8.45 -12.53 8.42
N TRP A 89 7.81 -11.56 9.06
CA TRP A 89 8.31 -10.88 10.23
C TRP A 89 7.27 -10.94 11.33
N VAL A 90 7.72 -11.24 12.54
CA VAL A 90 6.92 -11.21 13.75
C VAL A 90 7.71 -10.44 14.79
N GLY A 91 7.06 -9.53 15.48
CA GLY A 91 7.71 -8.75 16.53
C GLY A 91 6.70 -7.98 17.36
N GLU A 92 7.21 -7.01 18.11
CA GLU A 92 6.42 -6.17 19.00
C GLU A 92 6.75 -4.70 18.74
N VAL A 93 5.73 -3.88 18.54
CA VAL A 93 5.84 -2.44 18.29
C VAL A 93 4.98 -1.72 19.31
N GLN A 94 5.59 -0.89 20.16
CA GLN A 94 4.88 -0.13 21.21
C GLN A 94 4.03 -1.02 22.16
N GLY A 95 4.51 -2.22 22.50
CA GLY A 95 3.79 -3.15 23.38
C GLY A 95 2.76 -4.03 22.67
N VAL A 96 2.59 -3.87 21.35
CA VAL A 96 1.62 -4.63 20.55
C VAL A 96 2.35 -5.60 19.65
N LYS A 97 2.03 -6.89 19.77
CA LYS A 97 2.53 -7.93 18.86
C LYS A 97 2.02 -7.65 17.45
N GLN A 98 2.89 -7.81 16.45
CA GLN A 98 2.55 -7.61 15.05
C GLN A 98 3.10 -8.76 14.22
N SER A 99 2.28 -9.25 13.30
CA SER A 99 2.66 -10.16 12.23
C SER A 99 2.68 -9.40 10.91
N ARG A 100 3.70 -9.64 10.08
CA ARG A 100 3.83 -9.05 8.74
C ARG A 100 4.38 -10.07 7.76
N LYS A 101 3.64 -10.32 6.69
CA LYS A 101 4.07 -11.11 5.54
C LYS A 101 4.24 -10.19 4.34
N THR A 102 5.37 -10.30 3.67
CA THR A 102 5.71 -9.48 2.50
C THR A 102 5.97 -10.39 1.32
N TYR A 103 5.34 -10.08 0.20
CA TYR A 103 5.47 -10.76 -1.08
C TYR A 103 5.98 -9.75 -2.10
N GLU A 104 7.11 -10.06 -2.74
CA GLU A 104 7.76 -9.20 -3.72
C GLU A 104 7.75 -9.88 -5.07
N TYR A 105 7.37 -9.12 -6.09
CA TYR A 105 7.32 -9.56 -7.48
C TYR A 105 8.24 -8.66 -8.30
N ILE A 106 9.27 -9.25 -8.91
CA ILE A 106 10.22 -8.55 -9.77
C ILE A 106 9.66 -8.59 -11.19
N LEU A 107 9.31 -7.42 -11.70
CA LEU A 107 8.61 -7.26 -12.98
C LEU A 107 9.51 -6.57 -14.00
N GLN A 108 9.44 -6.98 -15.26
CA GLN A 108 10.15 -6.36 -16.38
C GLN A 108 9.16 -5.96 -17.48
N PRO A 109 9.27 -4.76 -18.09
CA PRO A 109 8.45 -4.37 -19.22
C PRO A 109 8.75 -5.24 -20.45
N VAL A 110 7.70 -5.77 -21.07
CA VAL A 110 7.82 -6.58 -22.30
C VAL A 110 8.05 -5.67 -23.51
N ASP A 111 7.23 -4.62 -23.63
CA ASP A 111 7.31 -3.66 -24.72
C ASP A 111 7.14 -2.20 -24.24
N ARG A 112 7.36 -1.25 -25.13
CA ARG A 112 7.15 0.18 -24.87
C ARG A 112 5.66 0.48 -24.80
N GLY A 113 5.24 1.18 -23.76
CA GLY A 113 3.87 1.65 -23.63
C GLY A 113 3.38 1.65 -22.19
N MET A 114 2.06 1.68 -22.04
CA MET A 114 1.42 1.57 -20.73
C MET A 114 1.48 0.13 -20.24
N ALA A 115 1.64 -0.02 -18.93
CA ALA A 115 1.62 -1.29 -18.23
C ALA A 115 0.63 -1.22 -17.07
N TYR A 116 0.01 -2.35 -16.75
CA TYR A 116 -1.01 -2.45 -15.71
C TYR A 116 -0.72 -3.63 -14.80
N ILE A 117 -1.06 -3.46 -13.52
CA ILE A 117 -1.01 -4.48 -12.47
C ILE A 117 -2.38 -4.43 -11.82
N ASP A 118 -3.19 -5.46 -12.00
CA ASP A 118 -4.59 -5.47 -11.52
C ASP A 118 -4.71 -5.78 -10.02
N GLY A 119 -3.57 -5.89 -9.33
CA GLY A 119 -3.47 -6.20 -7.91
C GLY A 119 -3.29 -7.70 -7.65
N ALA A 120 -3.04 -8.06 -6.40
CA ALA A 120 -2.98 -9.45 -5.93
C ALA A 120 -4.18 -9.73 -5.03
N VAL A 121 -4.69 -10.96 -5.10
CA VAL A 121 -5.73 -11.46 -4.18
C VAL A 121 -5.05 -12.16 -3.02
N VAL A 122 -5.46 -11.86 -1.79
CA VAL A 122 -4.95 -12.49 -0.57
C VAL A 122 -6.10 -13.28 0.05
N GLU A 123 -5.96 -14.60 0.06
CA GLU A 123 -6.88 -15.51 0.71
C GLU A 123 -6.38 -15.82 2.11
N TYR A 124 -7.26 -15.73 3.10
CA TYR A 124 -6.91 -15.97 4.49
C TYR A 124 -8.08 -16.62 5.23
N ARG A 125 -7.74 -17.34 6.29
CA ARG A 125 -8.67 -17.86 7.29
C ARG A 125 -8.55 -17.06 8.58
N ASP A 126 -9.69 -16.63 9.14
CA ASP A 126 -9.78 -16.10 10.51
C ASP A 126 -10.10 -17.25 11.46
N ASN A 127 -9.10 -17.68 12.23
CA ASN A 127 -9.20 -18.80 13.17
C ASN A 127 -10.11 -18.48 14.37
N GLN A 128 -10.54 -17.23 14.56
CA GLN A 128 -11.48 -16.85 15.61
C GLN A 128 -12.94 -16.87 15.14
N GLU A 129 -13.20 -16.73 13.85
CA GLU A 129 -14.56 -16.65 13.30
C GLU A 129 -15.05 -17.95 12.63
N GLY A 130 -14.15 -18.86 12.25
CA GLY A 130 -14.47 -20.24 11.85
C GLY A 130 -15.14 -20.37 10.49
#